data_AF-A0A2E6BVU6-F1
#
_entry.id   AF-A0A2E6BVU6-F1
#
_cell.length_a   1.000
_cell.length_b   1.000
_cell.length_c   1.000
_cell.angle_alpha   90.00
_cell.angle_beta   90.00
_cell.angle_gamma   90.00
#
_symmetry.space_group_name_H-M   'P 1'
#
loop_
_entity.id
_entity.type
_entity.pdbx_description
1 polymer ?
#
loop_
_entity_poly.entity_id
_entity_poly.type
_entity_poly.pdbx_seq_one_letter_code
_entity_poly.pdbx_strand_id
1 'polypeptide(L)'
;MLCTILARINSYCLTWTIVSAPLSIKWDDDEPTESDNKIVIPITPTPAIPQAVGIILILGGLLAIFSGGANLIEVFSDEPLDPTAFEPLAQQIRTSGENITAEQIVEFYDNLESQGYYVTLGIFETSAGICLLLGGFFLFRLNKVGVKIGALGGGLLLIDALLGAYFLSTSNPPSELLTLTLNILQGLVTMCGLFCTILPFVPLMFAGARQALERQSEKLRDSEPVTFTHGSTESE
;
A
#
# COMPACT_ATOMS: atom_id res chain seq x y z
N MET A 1 -28.35 10.10 -19.59
CA MET A 1 -27.97 11.27 -18.76
C MET A 1 -26.51 11.25 -18.28
N LEU A 2 -25.64 10.41 -18.86
CA LEU A 2 -24.20 10.36 -18.53
C LEU A 2 -23.29 10.91 -19.66
N CYS A 3 -23.83 11.11 -20.88
CA CYS A 3 -23.10 11.78 -21.98
C CYS A 3 -23.04 13.31 -21.86
N THR A 4 -23.90 13.94 -21.05
CA THR A 4 -23.97 15.42 -20.99
C THR A 4 -22.92 16.03 -20.05
N ILE A 5 -22.27 15.23 -19.20
CA ILE A 5 -21.24 15.71 -18.27
C ILE A 5 -19.84 15.69 -18.91
N LEU A 6 -19.57 14.75 -19.82
CA LEU A 6 -18.29 14.68 -20.56
C LEU A 6 -18.17 15.72 -21.69
N ALA A 7 -19.29 16.30 -22.14
CA ALA A 7 -19.28 17.35 -23.16
C ALA A 7 -18.90 18.75 -22.63
N ARG A 8 -18.91 18.98 -21.31
CA ARG A 8 -18.62 20.30 -20.72
C ARG A 8 -17.16 20.55 -20.34
N ILE A 9 -16.30 19.53 -20.38
CA ILE A 9 -14.86 19.68 -20.11
C ILE A 9 -14.09 20.00 -21.41
N ASN A 10 -14.63 19.64 -22.58
CA ASN A 10 -13.97 19.86 -23.87
C ASN A 10 -14.15 21.29 -24.44
N SER A 11 -14.85 22.20 -23.74
CA SER A 11 -15.13 23.57 -24.22
C SER A 11 -14.27 24.68 -23.62
N TYR A 12 -13.32 24.37 -22.72
CA TYR A 12 -12.43 25.40 -22.14
C TYR A 12 -11.01 25.40 -22.74
N CYS A 13 -10.77 24.68 -23.83
CA CYS A 13 -9.42 24.49 -24.38
C CYS A 13 -9.23 25.04 -25.82
N LEU A 14 -9.99 26.04 -26.26
CA LEU A 14 -9.89 26.50 -27.66
C LEU A 14 -10.33 27.96 -27.84
N THR A 15 -9.69 28.91 -27.15
CA THR A 15 -9.60 30.30 -27.64
C THR A 15 -8.45 31.06 -26.98
N TRP A 16 -7.22 30.74 -27.38
CA TRP A 16 -6.13 31.71 -27.35
C TRP A 16 -5.65 31.89 -28.78
N THR A 17 -6.19 32.93 -29.41
CA THR A 17 -5.67 33.53 -30.63
C THR A 17 -4.22 33.92 -30.39
N ILE A 18 -3.31 33.22 -31.07
CA ILE A 18 -1.90 33.62 -31.20
C ILE A 18 -1.88 34.87 -32.09
N VAL A 19 -1.86 36.06 -31.48
CA VAL A 19 -1.39 37.28 -32.14
C VAL A 19 0.14 37.21 -32.08
N SER A 20 0.75 36.70 -33.14
CA SER A 20 2.19 36.76 -33.34
C SER A 20 2.59 38.17 -33.77
N ALA A 21 2.79 39.06 -32.79
CA ALA A 21 3.60 40.26 -32.97
C ALA A 21 5.08 39.89 -32.73
N PRO A 22 6.02 40.22 -33.62
CA PRO A 22 7.43 40.00 -33.36
C PRO A 22 7.92 41.07 -32.39
N LEU A 23 7.90 40.78 -31.10
CA LEU A 23 8.66 41.54 -30.10
C LEU A 23 10.13 41.18 -30.28
N SER A 24 10.82 41.97 -31.12
CA SER A 24 12.28 42.00 -31.19
C SER A 24 12.82 42.56 -29.88
N ILE A 25 13.01 41.70 -28.88
CA ILE A 25 13.83 42.00 -27.72
C ILE A 25 15.29 42.05 -28.20
N LYS A 26 15.84 43.25 -28.17
CA LYS A 26 17.26 43.50 -28.34
C LYS A 26 17.91 43.11 -27.02
N TRP A 27 18.67 42.03 -27.02
CA TRP A 27 19.54 41.69 -25.90
C TRP A 27 20.72 42.66 -25.97
N ASP A 28 20.73 43.66 -25.09
CA ASP A 28 21.95 44.39 -24.80
C ASP A 28 22.82 43.43 -23.97
N ASP A 29 23.88 42.95 -24.61
CA ASP A 29 24.97 42.21 -23.98
C ASP A 29 25.69 43.13 -22.98
N ASP A 30 26.11 42.53 -21.87
CA ASP A 30 27.06 43.03 -20.85
C ASP A 30 26.51 43.83 -19.64
N GLU A 31 26.03 43.10 -18.63
CA GLU A 31 26.34 43.37 -17.21
C GLU A 31 26.42 41.99 -16.52
N PRO A 32 27.56 41.55 -15.94
CA PRO A 32 27.63 40.31 -15.18
C PRO A 32 26.85 40.51 -13.89
N THR A 33 25.58 40.10 -13.87
CA THR A 33 24.77 40.12 -12.65
C THR A 33 25.32 39.07 -11.69
N GLU A 34 26.19 39.53 -10.79
CA GLU A 34 26.35 38.95 -9.47
C GLU A 34 24.99 38.88 -8.79
N SER A 35 24.35 37.73 -8.93
CA SER A 35 23.94 36.90 -7.81
C SER A 35 23.03 35.81 -8.36
N ASP A 36 23.58 34.60 -8.43
CA ASP A 36 22.80 33.37 -8.31
C ASP A 36 22.20 33.33 -6.89
N ASN A 37 21.38 34.32 -6.55
CA ASN A 37 20.61 34.36 -5.33
C ASN A 37 19.42 33.45 -5.59
N LYS A 38 19.68 32.15 -5.57
CA LYS A 38 18.64 31.12 -5.58
C LYS A 38 17.63 31.53 -4.52
N ILE A 39 16.44 31.95 -4.94
CA ILE A 39 15.35 32.31 -4.03
C ILE A 39 14.97 31.04 -3.29
N VAL A 40 15.59 30.82 -2.11
CA VAL A 40 15.29 29.70 -1.23
C VAL A 40 13.98 30.04 -0.55
N ILE A 41 12.88 29.55 -1.11
CA ILE A 41 11.59 29.61 -0.43
C ILE A 41 11.71 28.71 0.81
N PRO A 42 11.61 29.26 2.04
CA PRO A 42 11.69 28.45 3.24
C PRO A 42 10.48 27.52 3.28
N ILE A 43 10.72 26.23 3.11
CA ILE A 43 9.67 25.22 3.24
C ILE A 43 9.50 24.96 4.74
N THR A 44 8.29 25.17 5.24
CA THR A 44 7.97 24.86 6.64
C THR A 44 7.78 23.34 6.77
N PRO A 45 8.43 22.67 7.75
CA PRO A 45 8.23 21.24 7.96
C PRO A 45 6.78 20.96 8.38
N THR A 46 6.14 20.01 7.69
CA THR A 46 4.74 19.61 7.95
C THR A 46 4.68 18.16 8.47
N PRO A 47 4.83 17.93 9.78
CA PRO A 47 4.88 16.59 10.36
C PRO A 47 3.53 15.85 10.32
N ALA A 48 2.43 16.56 10.08
CA ALA A 48 1.09 15.98 10.02
C ALA A 48 0.93 14.96 8.88
N ILE A 49 1.61 15.16 7.75
CA ILE A 49 1.49 14.27 6.57
C ILE A 49 2.09 12.88 6.86
N PRO A 50 3.37 12.75 7.30
CA PRO A 50 3.90 11.44 7.68
C PRO A 50 3.12 10.77 8.82
N GLN A 51 2.61 11.54 9.78
CA GLN A 51 1.82 11.00 10.89
C GLN A 51 0.49 10.42 10.44
N ALA A 52 -0.23 11.13 9.56
CA ALA A 52 -1.49 10.65 9.01
C ALA A 52 -1.28 9.36 8.19
N VAL A 53 -0.25 9.32 7.34
CA VAL A 53 0.12 8.12 6.58
C VAL A 53 0.49 6.96 7.52
N GLY A 54 1.23 7.23 8.59
CA GLY A 54 1.59 6.23 9.60
C GLY A 54 0.37 5.60 10.28
N ILE A 55 -0.64 6.41 10.62
CA ILE A 55 -1.90 5.90 11.21
C ILE A 55 -2.66 5.00 10.21
N ILE A 56 -2.74 5.40 8.94
CA ILE A 56 -3.42 4.59 7.91
C ILE A 56 -2.69 3.26 7.70
N LEU A 57 -1.35 3.25 7.70
CA LEU A 57 -0.54 2.03 7.62
C LEU A 57 -0.76 1.11 8.83
N ILE A 58 -0.90 1.67 10.04
CA ILE A 58 -1.20 0.88 11.24
C ILE A 58 -2.59 0.22 11.12
N LEU A 59 -3.60 0.96 10.65
CA LEU A 59 -4.93 0.39 10.42
C LEU A 59 -4.90 -0.70 9.36
N GLY A 60 -4.19 -0.48 8.25
CA GLY A 60 -4.01 -1.50 7.21
C GLY A 60 -3.28 -2.74 7.73
N GLY A 61 -2.24 -2.56 8.54
CA GLY A 61 -1.50 -3.66 9.17
C GLY A 61 -2.34 -4.48 10.15
N LEU A 62 -3.23 -3.83 10.92
CA LEU A 62 -4.19 -4.52 11.78
C LEU A 62 -5.17 -5.39 10.98
N LEU A 63 -5.71 -4.87 9.87
CA LEU A 63 -6.59 -5.63 8.99
C LEU A 63 -5.86 -6.83 8.37
N ALA A 64 -4.62 -6.63 7.92
CA ALA A 64 -3.79 -7.71 7.37
C ALA A 64 -3.50 -8.81 8.39
N ILE A 65 -3.17 -8.46 9.64
CA ILE A 65 -2.97 -9.45 10.72
C ILE A 65 -4.27 -10.16 11.06
N PHE A 66 -5.41 -9.47 11.04
CA PHE A 66 -6.69 -10.11 11.31
C PHE A 66 -7.05 -11.13 10.21
N SER A 67 -6.85 -10.77 8.94
CA SER A 67 -7.03 -11.66 7.79
C SER A 67 -6.07 -12.86 7.83
N GLY A 68 -4.76 -12.59 7.93
CA GLY A 68 -3.74 -13.62 7.99
C GLY A 68 -3.83 -14.51 9.23
N GLY A 69 -4.26 -13.93 10.35
CA GLY A 69 -4.55 -14.66 11.57
C GLY A 69 -5.73 -15.61 11.42
N ALA A 70 -6.82 -15.20 10.75
CA ALA A 70 -7.93 -16.09 10.45
C ALA A 70 -7.49 -17.25 9.54
N ASN A 71 -6.69 -16.97 8.50
CA ASN A 71 -6.12 -18.00 7.63
C ASN A 71 -5.20 -18.97 8.39
N LEU A 72 -4.37 -18.47 9.32
CA LEU A 72 -3.52 -19.33 10.15
C LEU A 72 -4.31 -20.15 11.17
N ILE A 73 -5.37 -19.59 11.77
CA ILE A 73 -6.22 -20.32 12.69
C ILE A 73 -6.82 -21.55 12.01
N GLU A 74 -7.29 -21.40 10.76
CA GLU A 74 -7.82 -22.50 9.95
C GLU A 74 -6.81 -23.65 9.79
N VAL A 75 -5.53 -23.30 9.56
CA VAL A 75 -4.43 -24.28 9.44
C VAL A 75 -4.17 -25.01 10.75
N PHE A 76 -4.36 -24.35 11.90
CA PHE A 76 -4.08 -24.94 13.22
C PHE A 76 -5.30 -25.64 13.83
N SER A 77 -6.50 -25.45 13.28
CA SER A 77 -7.68 -26.21 13.65
C SER A 77 -7.67 -27.55 12.91
N ASP A 78 -7.43 -28.64 13.63
CA ASP A 78 -7.63 -30.02 13.15
C ASP A 78 -9.13 -30.38 12.93
N GLU A 79 -10.03 -29.39 13.05
CA GLU A 79 -11.47 -29.61 12.95
C GLU A 79 -11.92 -29.41 11.49
N PRO A 80 -12.55 -30.41 10.86
CA PRO A 80 -13.04 -30.26 9.49
C PRO A 80 -14.04 -29.10 9.39
N LEU A 81 -13.98 -28.35 8.30
CA LEU A 81 -14.88 -27.22 8.05
C LEU A 81 -16.34 -27.66 8.21
N ASP A 82 -17.04 -27.04 9.17
CA ASP A 82 -18.45 -27.33 9.40
C ASP A 82 -19.29 -26.77 8.23
N PRO A 83 -19.99 -27.62 7.45
CA PRO A 83 -20.84 -27.16 6.35
C PRO A 83 -21.95 -26.22 6.83
N THR A 84 -22.36 -26.28 8.10
CA THR A 84 -23.38 -25.35 8.63
C THR A 84 -22.91 -23.90 8.68
N ALA A 85 -21.59 -23.65 8.75
CA ALA A 85 -21.01 -22.31 8.68
C ALA A 85 -21.13 -21.69 7.29
N PHE A 86 -21.21 -22.52 6.23
CA PHE A 86 -21.32 -22.09 4.84
C PHE A 86 -22.76 -22.11 4.31
N GLU A 87 -23.72 -22.67 5.05
CA GLU A 87 -25.14 -22.63 4.71
C GLU A 87 -25.68 -21.20 4.45
N PRO A 88 -25.36 -20.14 5.22
CA PRO A 88 -25.81 -18.79 4.88
C PRO A 88 -25.24 -18.30 3.54
N LEU A 89 -24.01 -18.67 3.20
CA LEU A 89 -23.39 -18.34 1.92
C LEU A 89 -24.07 -19.11 0.78
N ALA A 90 -24.28 -20.42 0.97
CA ALA A 90 -25.00 -21.26 0.02
C ALA A 90 -26.44 -20.76 -0.21
N GLN A 91 -27.15 -20.35 0.84
CA GLN A 91 -28.50 -19.79 0.75
C GLN A 91 -28.50 -18.50 -0.06
N GLN A 92 -27.52 -17.60 0.14
CA GLN A 92 -27.40 -16.37 -0.64
C GLN A 92 -27.20 -16.66 -2.15
N ILE A 93 -26.35 -17.64 -2.49
CA ILE A 93 -26.12 -18.06 -3.87
C ILE A 93 -27.38 -18.70 -4.47
N ARG A 94 -28.08 -19.57 -3.71
CA ARG A 94 -29.37 -20.17 -4.10
C ARG A 94 -30.43 -19.11 -4.38
N THR A 95 -30.53 -18.07 -3.55
CA THR A 95 -31.48 -16.96 -3.78
C THR A 95 -31.16 -16.14 -5.03
N SER A 96 -29.92 -16.22 -5.53
CA SER A 96 -29.48 -15.54 -6.75
C SER A 96 -29.69 -16.37 -8.02
N GLY A 97 -30.23 -17.60 -7.91
CA GLY A 97 -30.64 -18.45 -9.03
C GLY A 97 -29.75 -19.65 -9.33
N GLU A 98 -28.75 -19.94 -8.50
CA GLU A 98 -27.80 -21.03 -8.71
C GLU A 98 -27.88 -22.10 -7.60
N ASN A 99 -28.06 -23.37 -7.97
CA ASN A 99 -28.22 -24.47 -7.02
C ASN A 99 -26.86 -25.00 -6.55
N ILE A 100 -26.26 -24.33 -5.58
CA ILE A 100 -25.06 -24.81 -4.87
C ILE A 100 -25.43 -25.37 -3.50
N THR A 101 -24.71 -26.40 -3.04
CA THR A 101 -24.85 -26.91 -1.66
C THR A 101 -23.66 -26.50 -0.79
N ALA A 102 -23.87 -26.41 0.53
CA ALA A 102 -22.80 -26.03 1.45
C ALA A 102 -21.63 -27.01 1.42
N GLU A 103 -21.90 -28.29 1.13
CA GLU A 103 -20.89 -29.34 0.99
C GLU A 103 -19.98 -29.08 -0.22
N GLN A 104 -20.52 -28.58 -1.34
CA GLN A 104 -19.71 -28.21 -2.51
C GLN A 104 -18.80 -27.03 -2.24
N ILE A 105 -19.22 -26.11 -1.36
CA ILE A 105 -18.41 -24.97 -0.92
C ILE A 105 -17.28 -25.46 -0.01
N VAL A 106 -17.58 -26.35 0.93
CA VAL A 106 -16.57 -26.96 1.81
C VAL A 106 -15.53 -27.75 1.00
N GLU A 107 -15.96 -28.61 0.06
CA GLU A 107 -15.04 -29.39 -0.80
C GLU A 107 -14.10 -28.48 -1.61
N PHE A 108 -14.59 -27.31 -2.05
CA PHE A 108 -13.76 -26.32 -2.72
C PHE A 108 -12.68 -25.73 -1.79
N TYR A 109 -13.04 -25.39 -0.55
CA TYR A 109 -12.09 -24.85 0.43
C TYR A 109 -11.11 -25.91 0.94
N ASP A 110 -11.52 -27.17 1.13
CA ASP A 110 -10.63 -28.30 1.45
C ASP A 110 -9.60 -28.52 0.32
N ASN A 111 -10.02 -28.39 -0.94
CA ASN A 111 -9.10 -28.48 -2.07
C ASN A 111 -8.08 -27.32 -2.06
N LEU A 112 -8.49 -26.11 -1.68
CA LEU A 112 -7.56 -24.97 -1.51
C LEU A 112 -6.59 -25.22 -0.35
N GLU A 113 -7.06 -25.76 0.77
CA GLU A 113 -6.19 -26.14 1.90
C GLU A 113 -5.14 -27.15 1.47
N SER A 114 -5.54 -28.19 0.73
CA SER A 114 -4.62 -29.23 0.24
C SER A 114 -3.50 -28.69 -0.65
N GLN A 115 -3.73 -27.55 -1.31
CA GLN A 115 -2.75 -26.83 -2.13
C GLN A 115 -1.85 -25.88 -1.32
N GLY A 116 -2.07 -25.78 0.00
CA GLY A 116 -1.32 -24.90 0.90
C GLY A 116 -1.75 -23.44 0.85
N TYR A 117 -2.98 -23.15 0.40
CA TYR A 117 -3.52 -21.80 0.27
C TYR A 117 -3.46 -21.03 1.60
N TYR A 118 -4.10 -21.56 2.64
CA TYR A 118 -4.23 -20.88 3.94
C TYR A 118 -2.89 -20.67 4.64
N VAL A 119 -1.97 -21.64 4.55
CA VAL A 119 -0.62 -21.52 5.13
C VAL A 119 0.15 -20.40 4.43
N THR A 120 0.11 -20.38 3.10
CA THR A 120 0.85 -19.41 2.31
C THR A 120 0.32 -18.01 2.57
N LEU A 121 -0.98 -17.78 2.38
CA LEU A 121 -1.58 -16.47 2.61
C LEU A 121 -1.44 -16.03 4.07
N GLY A 122 -1.70 -16.94 5.02
CA GLY A 122 -1.60 -16.64 6.44
C GLY A 122 -0.22 -16.12 6.86
N ILE A 123 0.86 -16.74 6.37
CA ILE A 123 2.24 -16.30 6.66
C ILE A 123 2.54 -14.95 5.99
N PHE A 124 2.18 -14.77 4.73
CA PHE A 124 2.44 -13.54 4.00
C PHE A 124 1.64 -12.35 4.56
N GLU A 125 0.33 -12.50 4.76
CA GLU A 125 -0.52 -11.45 5.35
C GLU A 125 -0.09 -11.09 6.77
N THR A 126 0.23 -12.07 7.62
CA THR A 126 0.66 -11.80 9.00
C THR A 126 2.03 -11.12 9.04
N SER A 127 3.00 -11.61 8.26
CA SER A 127 4.34 -11.00 8.21
C SER A 127 4.31 -9.59 7.59
N ALA A 128 3.50 -9.40 6.54
CA ALA A 128 3.27 -8.11 5.93
C ALA A 128 2.59 -7.13 6.90
N GLY A 129 1.57 -7.60 7.63
CA GLY A 129 0.87 -6.82 8.63
C GLY A 129 1.79 -6.35 9.78
N ILE A 130 2.69 -7.21 10.27
CA ILE A 130 3.71 -6.83 11.26
C ILE A 130 4.66 -5.77 10.69
N CYS A 131 5.10 -5.93 9.44
CA CYS A 131 5.94 -4.93 8.78
C CYS A 131 5.21 -3.59 8.61
N LEU A 132 3.93 -3.60 8.26
CA LEU A 132 3.11 -2.39 8.14
C LEU A 132 2.88 -1.71 9.48
N LEU A 133 2.67 -2.47 10.57
CA LEU A 133 2.57 -1.93 11.92
C LEU A 133 3.87 -1.24 12.35
N LEU A 134 5.01 -1.92 12.19
CA LEU A 134 6.31 -1.35 12.53
C LEU A 134 6.63 -0.15 11.64
N GLY A 135 6.41 -0.26 10.33
CA GLY A 135 6.60 0.82 9.36
C GLY A 135 5.76 2.04 9.69
N GLY A 136 4.47 1.86 9.96
CA GLY A 136 3.54 2.93 10.36
C GLY A 136 3.91 3.58 11.69
N PHE A 137 4.34 2.79 12.69
CA PHE A 137 4.83 3.30 13.97
C PHE A 137 6.09 4.15 13.81
N PHE A 138 7.06 3.69 13.02
CA PHE A 138 8.27 4.48 12.72
C PHE A 138 7.95 5.75 11.92
N LEU A 139 7.00 5.68 10.99
CA LEU A 139 6.54 6.85 10.23
C LEU A 139 5.86 7.89 11.13
N PHE A 140 5.07 7.43 12.11
CA PHE A 140 4.44 8.28 13.11
C PHE A 140 5.47 9.02 13.98
N ARG A 141 6.61 8.37 14.28
CA ARG A 141 7.75 9.00 14.95
C ARG A 141 8.65 9.82 14.01
N LEU A 142 8.22 10.07 12.77
CA LEU A 142 8.96 10.83 11.76
C LEU A 142 10.33 10.22 11.41
N ASN A 143 10.46 8.90 11.51
CA ASN A 143 11.68 8.19 11.15
C ASN A 143 11.63 7.69 9.69
N LYS A 144 12.67 8.02 8.91
CA LYS A 144 12.83 7.58 7.51
C LYS A 144 12.88 6.06 7.35
N VAL A 145 13.28 5.32 8.39
CA VAL A 145 13.27 3.86 8.40
C VAL A 145 11.85 3.31 8.19
N GLY A 146 10.82 4.03 8.68
CA GLY A 146 9.42 3.64 8.50
C GLY A 146 8.99 3.55 7.04
N VAL A 147 9.57 4.37 6.15
CA VAL A 147 9.27 4.31 4.70
C VAL A 147 9.75 2.98 4.11
N LYS A 148 10.95 2.54 4.46
CA LYS A 148 11.54 1.30 3.94
C LYS A 148 10.78 0.07 4.43
N ILE A 149 10.50 0.02 5.73
CA ILE A 149 9.78 -1.11 6.35
C ILE A 149 8.33 -1.14 5.86
N GLY A 150 7.67 0.02 5.77
CA GLY A 150 6.31 0.13 5.24
C GLY A 150 6.22 -0.31 3.78
N ALA A 151 7.17 0.11 2.93
CA ALA A 151 7.21 -0.31 1.53
C ALA A 151 7.46 -1.83 1.39
N LEU A 152 8.32 -2.41 2.24
CA LEU A 152 8.52 -3.86 2.30
C LEU A 152 7.21 -4.57 2.66
N GLY A 153 6.53 -4.14 3.73
CA GLY A 153 5.26 -4.72 4.17
C GLY A 153 4.16 -4.62 3.11
N GLY A 154 4.00 -3.45 2.48
CA GLY A 154 3.05 -3.28 1.37
C GLY A 154 3.40 -4.18 0.18
N GLY A 155 4.68 -4.30 -0.16
CA GLY A 155 5.15 -5.20 -1.22
C GLY A 155 4.85 -6.67 -0.94
N LEU A 156 4.99 -7.12 0.32
CA LEU A 156 4.60 -8.48 0.71
C LEU A 156 3.09 -8.70 0.53
N LEU A 157 2.24 -7.74 0.94
CA LEU A 157 0.79 -7.82 0.69
C LEU A 157 0.45 -7.86 -0.81
N LEU A 158 1.22 -7.16 -1.65
CA LEU A 158 0.99 -7.19 -3.08
C LEU A 158 1.35 -8.57 -3.67
N ILE A 159 2.46 -9.18 -3.21
CA ILE A 159 2.86 -10.53 -3.61
C ILE A 159 1.82 -11.55 -3.14
N ASP A 160 1.34 -11.41 -1.91
CA ASP A 160 0.25 -12.21 -1.35
C ASP A 160 -1.00 -12.16 -2.24
N ALA A 161 -1.43 -10.97 -2.63
CA ALA A 161 -2.57 -10.80 -3.53
C ALA A 161 -2.37 -11.45 -4.91
N LEU A 162 -1.14 -11.48 -5.43
CA LEU A 162 -0.85 -12.18 -6.68
C LEU A 162 -0.88 -13.71 -6.50
N LEU A 163 -0.38 -14.22 -5.37
CA LEU A 163 -0.42 -15.64 -5.04
C LEU A 163 -1.87 -16.10 -4.81
N GLY A 164 -2.68 -15.34 -4.07
CA GLY A 164 -4.11 -15.64 -3.90
C GLY A 164 -4.84 -15.73 -5.23
N ALA A 165 -4.61 -14.77 -6.13
CA ALA A 165 -5.18 -14.81 -7.48
C ALA A 165 -4.73 -16.04 -8.29
N TYR A 166 -3.46 -16.45 -8.14
CA TYR A 166 -2.93 -17.64 -8.80
C TYR A 166 -3.61 -18.93 -8.30
N PHE A 167 -3.75 -19.11 -6.98
CA PHE A 167 -4.44 -20.26 -6.40
C PHE A 167 -5.91 -20.31 -6.83
N LEU A 168 -6.62 -19.19 -6.76
CA LEU A 168 -8.01 -19.09 -7.19
C LEU A 168 -8.17 -19.43 -8.69
N SER A 169 -7.22 -19.04 -9.53
CA SER A 169 -7.26 -19.36 -10.97
C SER A 169 -6.97 -20.85 -11.27
N THR A 170 -6.32 -21.55 -10.35
CA THR A 170 -5.99 -22.97 -10.47
C THR A 170 -7.10 -23.86 -9.92
N SER A 171 -7.81 -23.38 -8.90
CA SER A 171 -9.01 -24.04 -8.38
C SER A 171 -10.22 -23.78 -9.29
N ASN A 172 -10.95 -24.81 -9.71
CA ASN A 172 -12.21 -24.63 -10.44
C ASN A 172 -13.36 -24.48 -9.42
N PRO A 173 -13.93 -23.28 -9.23
CA PRO A 173 -15.05 -23.08 -8.31
C PRO A 173 -16.34 -23.78 -8.78
N PRO A 174 -17.19 -24.24 -7.85
CA PRO A 174 -18.42 -24.99 -8.15
C PRO A 174 -19.56 -24.15 -8.74
N SER A 175 -19.48 -22.82 -8.70
CA SER A 175 -20.53 -21.91 -9.22
C SER A 175 -19.97 -20.65 -9.87
N GLU A 176 -20.69 -20.12 -10.86
CA GLU A 176 -20.34 -18.88 -11.55
C GLU A 176 -20.48 -17.67 -10.60
N LEU A 177 -21.50 -17.66 -9.74
CA LEU A 177 -21.65 -16.61 -8.72
C LEU A 177 -20.49 -16.60 -7.71
N LEU A 178 -20.07 -17.77 -7.24
CA LEU A 178 -18.97 -17.86 -6.28
C LEU A 178 -17.66 -17.41 -6.93
N THR A 179 -17.42 -17.77 -8.19
CA THR A 179 -16.31 -17.25 -9.00
C THR A 179 -16.30 -15.72 -9.05
N LEU A 180 -17.45 -15.10 -9.31
CA LEU A 180 -17.58 -13.65 -9.37
C LEU A 180 -17.27 -13.02 -8.01
N THR A 181 -17.82 -13.55 -6.92
CA THR A 181 -17.58 -13.05 -5.56
C THR A 181 -16.10 -13.15 -5.18
N LEU A 182 -15.47 -14.30 -5.43
CA LEU A 182 -14.06 -14.51 -5.16
C LEU A 182 -13.17 -13.56 -5.97
N ASN A 183 -13.49 -13.34 -7.26
CA ASN A 183 -12.77 -12.38 -8.10
C ASN A 183 -12.90 -10.94 -7.62
N ILE A 184 -14.08 -10.52 -7.15
CA ILE A 184 -14.29 -9.18 -6.59
C ILE A 184 -13.49 -9.01 -5.29
N LEU A 185 -13.52 -10.01 -4.41
CA LEU A 185 -12.77 -9.99 -3.16
C LEU A 185 -11.26 -9.95 -3.43
N GLN A 186 -10.78 -10.77 -4.37
CA GLN A 186 -9.37 -10.77 -4.79
C GLN A 186 -8.96 -9.41 -5.39
N GLY A 187 -9.82 -8.79 -6.19
CA GLY A 187 -9.61 -7.45 -6.71
C GLY A 187 -9.49 -6.40 -5.60
N LEU A 188 -10.34 -6.49 -4.57
CA LEU A 188 -10.28 -5.59 -3.41
C LEU A 188 -8.97 -5.75 -2.63
N VAL A 189 -8.56 -6.99 -2.34
CA VAL A 189 -7.29 -7.29 -1.64
C VAL A 189 -6.09 -6.78 -2.45
N THR A 190 -6.10 -6.98 -3.77
CA THR A 190 -5.03 -6.49 -4.66
C THR A 190 -4.92 -4.96 -4.65
N MET A 191 -6.04 -4.24 -4.72
CA MET A 191 -6.05 -2.78 -4.67
C MET A 191 -5.63 -2.26 -3.29
N CYS A 192 -6.01 -2.96 -2.22
CA CYS A 192 -5.57 -2.66 -0.86
C CYS A 192 -4.04 -2.82 -0.71
N GLY A 193 -3.49 -3.95 -1.19
CA GLY A 193 -2.04 -4.20 -1.18
C GLY A 193 -1.26 -3.14 -1.98
N LEU A 194 -1.78 -2.74 -3.15
CA LEU A 194 -1.18 -1.66 -3.94
C LEU A 194 -1.20 -0.32 -3.20
N PHE A 195 -2.32 0.02 -2.56
CA PHE A 195 -2.45 1.23 -1.75
C PHE A 195 -1.46 1.23 -0.57
N CYS A 196 -1.37 0.12 0.17
CA CYS A 196 -0.41 -0.07 1.27
C CYS A 196 1.06 0.01 0.79
N THR A 197 1.33 -0.35 -0.47
CA THR A 197 2.67 -0.22 -1.08
C THR A 197 3.00 1.23 -1.43
N ILE A 198 2.04 2.01 -1.91
CA ILE A 198 2.26 3.40 -2.37
C ILE A 198 2.29 4.39 -1.21
N LEU A 199 1.46 4.18 -0.17
CA LEU A 199 1.32 5.09 0.97
C LEU A 199 2.65 5.52 1.62
N PRO A 200 3.61 4.61 1.91
CA PRO A 200 4.90 4.98 2.51
C PRO A 200 5.71 5.99 1.67
N PHE A 201 5.48 6.07 0.35
CA PHE A 201 6.16 6.99 -0.55
C PHE A 201 5.54 8.39 -0.56
N VAL A 202 4.29 8.54 -0.12
CA VAL A 202 3.56 9.82 -0.13
C VAL A 202 4.33 10.93 0.61
N PRO A 203 4.88 10.71 1.82
CA PRO A 203 5.67 11.73 2.52
C PRO A 203 6.96 12.14 1.81
N LEU A 204 7.50 11.30 0.91
CA LEU A 204 8.70 11.64 0.14
C LEU A 204 8.41 12.54 -1.06
N MET A 205 7.18 12.48 -1.59
CA MET A 205 6.76 13.32 -2.72
C MET A 205 6.48 14.78 -2.32
N PHE A 206 6.09 15.02 -1.06
CA PHE A 206 5.83 16.37 -0.55
C PHE A 206 7.07 16.95 0.14
N ALA A 207 7.58 18.07 -0.38
CA ALA A 207 8.80 18.68 0.14
C ALA A 207 8.73 19.06 1.64
N GLY A 208 7.57 19.52 2.12
CA GLY A 208 7.37 19.84 3.55
C GLY A 208 7.36 18.61 4.46
N ALA A 209 6.82 17.49 3.99
CA ALA A 209 6.81 16.22 4.73
C ALA A 209 8.20 15.60 4.76
N ARG A 210 8.92 15.64 3.63
CA ARG A 210 10.31 15.18 3.52
C ARG A 210 11.25 15.92 4.47
N GLN A 211 11.11 17.23 4.58
CA GLN A 211 11.92 18.01 5.53
C GLN A 211 11.61 17.70 7.00
N ALA A 212 10.38 17.35 7.34
CA ALA A 212 10.02 16.91 8.69
C ALA A 212 10.72 15.59 9.06
N LEU A 213 10.81 14.65 8.11
CA LEU A 213 11.56 13.39 8.27
C LEU A 213 13.08 13.62 8.33
N GLU A 214 13.60 14.56 7.54
CA GLU A 214 15.02 14.94 7.54
C GLU A 214 15.46 15.56 8.87
N ARG A 215 14.72 16.54 9.40
CA ARG A 215 15.04 17.19 10.69
C ARG A 215 15.03 16.21 11.87
N GLN A 216 14.09 15.27 11.91
CA GLN A 216 14.05 14.27 12.98
C GLN A 216 15.17 13.23 12.86
N SER A 217 15.51 12.83 11.64
CA SER A 217 16.64 11.93 11.38
C SER A 217 17.98 12.54 11.81
N GLU A 218 18.16 13.85 11.63
CA GLU A 218 19.36 14.57 12.09
C GLU A 218 19.41 14.64 13.62
N LYS A 219 18.31 15.03 14.26
CA LYS A 219 18.19 15.06 15.73
C LYS A 219 18.50 13.72 16.39
N LEU A 220 18.06 12.60 15.80
CA LEU A 220 18.34 11.26 16.30
C LEU A 220 19.81 10.87 16.15
N ARG A 221 20.47 11.27 15.05
CA ARG A 221 21.91 11.02 14.84
C ARG A 221 22.78 11.78 15.84
N ASP A 222 22.44 13.02 16.15
CA ASP A 222 23.21 13.83 17.10
C ASP A 222 23.03 13.37 18.56
N SER A 223 21.98 12.61 18.85
CA SER A 223 21.72 12.05 20.18
C SER A 223 22.41 10.71 20.44
N GLU A 224 23.04 10.10 19.43
CA GLU A 224 23.81 8.86 19.60
C GLU A 224 25.24 9.23 20.06
N PRO A 225 25.66 8.92 21.31
CA PRO A 225 27.01 9.22 21.74
C PRO A 225 27.98 8.40 20.90
N VAL A 226 28.81 9.10 20.12
CA VAL A 226 29.94 8.51 19.40
C VAL A 226 30.83 7.83 20.43
N THR A 227 30.63 6.53 20.62
CA THR A 227 31.57 5.70 21.36
C THR A 227 32.74 5.48 20.43
N PHE A 228 33.68 6.42 20.45
CA PHE A 228 35.03 6.25 19.92
C PHE A 228 35.62 5.02 20.61
N THR A 229 35.62 3.88 19.91
CA THR A 229 36.49 2.77 20.30
C THR A 229 37.91 3.23 20.05
N HIS A 230 38.63 3.29 21.16
CA HIS A 230 39.99 3.75 21.32
C HIS A 230 40.92 3.12 20.29
N GLY A 231 41.80 3.95 19.70
CA GLY A 231 42.87 3.49 18.84
C GLY A 231 43.72 2.43 19.54
N SER A 232 43.96 1.34 18.81
CA SER A 232 45.06 0.42 19.12
C SER A 232 46.34 1.18 18.75
N THR A 233 47.01 1.69 19.76
CA THR A 233 48.40 2.15 19.68
C THR A 233 49.26 0.99 19.21
N GLU A 234 49.84 1.19 18.04
CA GLU A 234 51.18 0.74 17.66
C GLU A 234 52.17 1.00 18.81
N SER A 235 52.80 -0.04 19.36
CA SER A 235 54.11 0.02 20.04
C SER A 235 54.65 -1.39 20.32
N GLU A 236 55.78 -1.66 19.67
CA GLU A 236 56.90 -2.58 20.00
C GLU A 236 56.68 -4.07 20.28
#